data_AF-A0A415G763-F1
#
_entry.id   AF-A0A415G763-F1
#
_cell.length_a   1.000
_cell.length_b   1.000
_cell.length_c   1.000
_cell.angle_alpha   90.00
_cell.angle_beta   90.00
_cell.angle_gamma   90.00
#
_symmetry.space_group_name_H-M   'P 1'
#
loop_
_entity.id
_entity.type
_entity.pdbx_description
1 polymer ?
#
loop_
_entity_poly.entity_id
_entity_poly.type
_entity_poly.pdbx_seq_one_letter_code
_entity_poly.pdbx_strand_id
1 'polypeptide(L)'
;MLKEIAGTRAYNILKKRKMETVEDVCQLFPSKYYDFSFINPLNTSRLDKNYAFVCKLVSYELKKQSSIYIVRCTLQDIYTQNELCVSWFGATEMYNVLKKDYRPGDTCFIGGKLKASNKKNLFS
;
A
#
# COMPACT_ATOMS: atom_id res chain seq x y z
N MET A 1 -1.65 18.99 -26.58
CA MET A 1 -2.59 17.93 -26.16
C MET A 1 -2.07 17.06 -25.01
N LEU A 2 -1.19 16.05 -25.19
CA LEU A 2 -0.78 15.18 -24.05
C LEU A 2 -0.05 15.93 -22.92
N LYS A 3 0.89 16.81 -23.27
CA LYS A 3 1.67 17.60 -22.28
C LYS A 3 0.78 18.53 -21.45
N GLU A 4 -0.30 19.04 -22.02
CA GLU A 4 -1.26 19.92 -21.33
C GLU A 4 -2.13 19.11 -20.37
N ILE A 5 -2.55 17.90 -20.77
CA ILE A 5 -3.39 17.02 -19.94
C ILE A 5 -2.60 16.42 -18.76
N ALA A 6 -1.41 15.88 -19.02
CA ALA A 6 -0.61 15.21 -18.00
C ALA A 6 0.22 16.19 -17.13
N GLY A 7 0.41 17.43 -17.62
CA GLY A 7 1.37 18.37 -17.07
C GLY A 7 2.82 18.00 -17.39
N THR A 8 3.71 18.99 -17.29
CA THR A 8 5.11 18.89 -17.76
C THR A 8 5.89 17.74 -17.11
N ARG A 9 5.70 17.50 -15.81
CA ARG A 9 6.46 16.47 -15.08
C ARG A 9 6.07 15.06 -15.50
N ALA A 10 4.77 14.75 -15.55
CA ALA A 10 4.30 13.44 -15.96
C ALA A 10 4.59 13.20 -17.45
N TYR A 11 4.42 14.22 -18.29
CA TYR A 11 4.79 14.16 -19.70
C TYR A 11 6.25 13.76 -19.92
N ASN A 12 7.20 14.35 -19.17
CA ASN A 12 8.61 13.98 -19.30
C ASN A 12 8.90 12.53 -18.91
N ILE A 13 8.12 11.95 -17.99
CA ILE A 13 8.22 10.52 -17.61
C ILE A 13 7.65 9.63 -18.73
N LEU A 14 6.49 10.01 -19.29
CA LEU A 14 5.88 9.30 -20.42
C LEU A 14 6.77 9.33 -21.66
N LYS A 15 7.38 10.48 -21.96
CA LYS A 15 8.32 10.64 -23.07
C LYS A 15 9.54 9.74 -22.96
N LYS A 16 10.10 9.54 -21.75
CA LYS A 16 11.18 8.56 -21.52
C LYS A 16 10.78 7.12 -21.85
N ARG A 17 9.49 6.81 -21.80
CA ARG A 17 8.91 5.53 -22.18
C ARG A 17 8.43 5.50 -23.64
N LYS A 18 8.83 6.49 -24.46
CA LYS A 18 8.45 6.65 -25.87
C LYS A 18 6.93 6.86 -26.09
N MET A 19 6.25 7.49 -25.13
CA MET A 19 4.86 7.92 -25.27
C MET A 19 4.82 9.44 -25.42
N GLU A 20 4.41 9.92 -26.60
CA GLU A 20 4.40 11.35 -26.94
C GLU A 20 2.99 11.88 -27.21
N THR A 21 2.07 11.02 -27.62
CA THR A 21 0.69 11.34 -27.99
C THR A 21 -0.33 10.72 -27.03
N VAL A 22 -1.58 11.18 -27.09
CA VAL A 22 -2.66 10.59 -26.30
C VAL A 22 -2.92 9.16 -26.77
N GLU A 23 -2.79 8.92 -28.07
CA GLU A 23 -2.93 7.64 -28.74
C GLU A 23 -1.90 6.61 -28.23
N ASP A 24 -0.65 7.01 -28.03
CA ASP A 24 0.39 6.14 -27.46
C ASP A 24 0.02 5.66 -26.05
N VAL A 25 -0.62 6.54 -25.26
CA VAL A 25 -1.11 6.21 -23.92
C VAL A 25 -2.32 5.28 -23.99
N CYS A 26 -3.24 5.50 -24.93
CA CYS A 26 -4.40 4.64 -25.14
C CYS A 26 -4.02 3.21 -25.56
N GLN A 27 -2.89 3.05 -26.26
CA GLN A 27 -2.34 1.74 -26.64
C GLN A 27 -1.58 1.05 -25.50
N LEU A 28 -1.38 1.72 -24.36
CA LEU A 28 -0.71 1.14 -23.22
C LEU A 28 -1.68 0.23 -22.45
N PHE A 29 -1.52 -1.08 -22.64
CA PHE A 29 -2.20 -2.07 -21.83
C PHE A 29 -1.43 -2.32 -20.52
N PRO A 30 -2.11 -2.31 -19.35
CA PRO A 30 -1.52 -2.77 -18.10
C PRO A 30 -0.93 -4.18 -18.23
N SER A 31 0.32 -4.35 -17.79
CA SER A 31 1.00 -5.66 -17.82
C SER A 31 0.48 -6.62 -16.75
N LYS A 32 -0.13 -6.08 -15.69
CA LYS A 32 -0.71 -6.85 -14.58
C LYS A 32 -1.97 -6.15 -14.10
N TYR A 33 -2.99 -6.96 -13.82
CA TYR A 33 -4.19 -6.54 -13.13
C TYR A 33 -4.21 -7.20 -11.76
N TYR A 34 -4.36 -6.39 -10.71
CA TYR A 34 -4.64 -6.90 -9.38
C TYR A 34 -6.15 -6.92 -9.19
N ASP A 35 -6.70 -8.11 -9.00
CA ASP A 35 -8.12 -8.28 -8.72
C ASP A 35 -8.35 -8.20 -7.21
N PHE A 36 -9.00 -7.11 -6.79
CA PHE A 36 -9.43 -6.87 -5.41
C PHE A 36 -10.96 -6.90 -5.27
N SER A 37 -11.67 -7.51 -6.23
CA SER A 37 -13.15 -7.58 -6.24
C SER A 37 -13.70 -8.38 -5.06
N PHE A 38 -12.90 -9.27 -4.48
CA PHE A 38 -13.28 -10.08 -3.32
C PHE A 38 -12.44 -9.74 -2.10
N ILE A 39 -13.13 -9.40 -1.02
CA ILE A 39 -12.55 -9.26 0.30
C ILE A 39 -12.41 -10.65 0.89
N ASN A 40 -11.20 -11.00 1.30
CA ASN A 40 -10.91 -12.31 1.85
C ASN A 40 -10.62 -12.19 3.35
N PRO A 41 -11.08 -13.14 4.18
CA PRO A 41 -10.60 -13.24 5.56
C PRO A 41 -9.10 -13.54 5.56
N LEU A 42 -8.41 -13.13 6.62
CA LEU A 42 -6.99 -13.42 6.74
C LEU A 42 -6.72 -14.93 6.77
N ASN A 43 -6.03 -15.44 5.74
CA ASN A 43 -5.70 -16.85 5.63
C ASN A 43 -4.18 -17.04 5.53
N THR A 44 -3.58 -17.52 6.63
CA THR A 44 -2.14 -17.76 6.76
C THR A 44 -1.62 -18.91 5.91
N SER A 45 -2.49 -19.76 5.33
CA SER A 45 -2.09 -20.79 4.36
C SER A 45 -1.85 -20.23 2.94
N ARG A 46 -2.20 -18.96 2.69
CA ARG A 46 -2.14 -18.32 1.35
C ARG A 46 -1.34 -17.02 1.34
N LEU A 47 -0.13 -17.05 1.90
CA LEU A 47 0.71 -15.85 2.06
C LEU A 47 1.16 -15.24 0.71
N ASP A 48 1.27 -16.03 -0.36
CA ASP A 48 1.96 -15.56 -1.56
C ASP A 48 1.14 -14.78 -2.60
N LYS A 49 -0.15 -14.57 -2.38
CA LYS A 49 -1.04 -13.86 -3.32
C LYS A 49 -1.42 -12.46 -2.80
N ASN A 50 -1.76 -11.57 -3.73
CA ASN A 50 -2.35 -10.29 -3.40
C ASN A 50 -3.83 -10.49 -3.04
N TYR A 51 -4.24 -9.91 -1.93
CA TYR A 51 -5.63 -9.94 -1.46
C TYR A 51 -6.04 -8.56 -0.95
N ALA A 52 -7.35 -8.35 -0.89
CA ALA A 52 -7.97 -7.26 -0.17
C ALA A 52 -8.54 -7.78 1.15
N PHE A 53 -8.32 -7.01 2.21
CA PHE A 53 -8.78 -7.28 3.56
C PHE A 53 -9.60 -6.09 4.07
N VAL A 54 -10.57 -6.37 4.92
CA VAL A 54 -11.24 -5.34 5.72
C VAL A 54 -10.74 -5.47 7.14
N CYS A 55 -10.17 -4.39 7.65
CA CYS A 55 -9.57 -4.37 8.97
C CYS A 55 -10.09 -3.18 9.77
N LYS A 56 -10.03 -3.28 11.10
CA LYS A 56 -10.09 -2.12 11.97
C LYS A 56 -8.68 -1.61 12.25
N LEU A 57 -8.50 -0.30 12.19
CA LEU A 57 -7.27 0.34 12.63
C LEU A 57 -7.15 0.24 14.15
N VAL A 58 -6.11 -0.41 14.65
CA VAL A 58 -5.87 -0.53 16.09
C VAL A 58 -4.97 0.60 16.57
N SER A 59 -3.83 0.78 15.90
CA SER A 59 -2.87 1.82 16.25
C SER A 59 -1.92 2.11 15.10
N TYR A 60 -1.20 3.22 15.21
CA TYR A 60 -0.08 3.52 14.34
C TYR A 60 1.00 4.30 15.10
N GLU A 61 2.25 4.10 14.71
CA GLU A 61 3.41 4.73 15.33
C GLU A 61 4.45 5.13 14.28
N LEU A 62 5.25 6.14 14.62
CA LEU A 62 6.45 6.52 13.89
C LEU A 62 7.67 6.16 14.73
N LYS A 63 8.50 5.23 14.24
CA LYS A 63 9.72 4.79 14.91
C LYS A 63 10.95 5.13 14.08
N LYS A 64 11.97 5.74 14.68
CA LYS A 64 13.29 5.87 14.06
C LYS A 64 14.10 4.60 14.36
N GLN A 65 14.58 3.91 13.33
CA GLN A 65 15.48 2.76 13.47
C GLN A 65 16.73 3.00 12.61
N SER A 66 17.89 3.07 13.26
CA SER A 66 19.15 3.50 12.64
C SER A 66 18.99 4.87 11.96
N SER A 67 19.10 4.93 10.64
CA SER A 67 18.97 6.15 9.83
C SER A 67 17.59 6.34 9.20
N ILE A 68 16.68 5.36 9.33
CA ILE A 68 15.39 5.35 8.61
C ILE A 68 14.23 5.49 9.57
N TYR A 69 13.26 6.33 9.20
CA TYR A 69 11.96 6.36 9.86
C TYR A 69 11.06 5.26 9.30
N ILE A 70 10.42 4.51 10.20
CA ILE A 70 9.49 3.45 9.90
C ILE A 70 8.14 3.84 10.48
N VAL A 71 7.13 3.96 9.62
CA VAL A 71 5.74 4.08 10.04
C VAL A 71 5.17 2.69 10.17
N ARG A 72 4.61 2.35 11.34
CA ARG A 72 3.93 1.08 11.56
C ARG A 72 2.47 1.32 11.85
N CYS A 73 1.64 0.43 11.32
CA CYS A 73 0.21 0.42 11.53
C CYS A 73 -0.20 -0.99 11.95
N THR A 74 -0.84 -1.09 13.10
CA THR A 74 -1.46 -2.31 13.59
C THR A 74 -2.93 -2.28 13.23
N LEU A 75 -3.37 -3.35 12.59
CA LEU A 75 -4.71 -3.54 12.08
C LEU A 75 -5.25 -4.86 12.63
N GLN A 76 -6.56 -4.97 12.76
CA GLN A 76 -7.23 -6.20 13.13
C GLN A 76 -8.20 -6.62 12.03
N ASP A 77 -8.02 -7.80 11.45
CA ASP A 77 -8.93 -8.34 10.44
C ASP A 77 -10.32 -8.57 11.06
N ILE A 78 -11.38 -8.07 10.43
CA ILE A 78 -12.72 -8.11 11.03
C ILE A 78 -13.30 -9.52 11.12
N TYR A 79 -12.86 -10.42 10.24
CA TYR A 79 -13.41 -11.78 10.14
C TYR A 79 -12.72 -12.75 11.10
N THR A 80 -11.39 -12.67 11.19
CA THR A 80 -10.57 -13.61 11.95
C THR A 80 -10.09 -13.06 13.29
N GLN A 81 -10.24 -11.74 13.51
CA GLN A 81 -9.70 -11.02 14.68
C GLN A 81 -8.17 -11.06 14.78
N ASN A 82 -7.48 -11.60 13.77
CA ASN A 82 -6.02 -11.66 13.73
C ASN A 82 -5.41 -10.28 13.49
N GLU A 83 -4.27 -10.05 14.12
CA GLU A 83 -3.50 -8.83 13.92
C GLU A 83 -2.68 -8.86 12.61
N LEU A 84 -2.67 -7.70 11.97
CA LEU A 84 -1.94 -7.39 10.76
C LEU A 84 -1.04 -6.19 11.03
N CYS A 85 0.23 -6.29 10.64
CA CYS A 85 1.16 -5.18 10.72
C CYS A 85 1.53 -4.71 9.32
N VAL A 86 1.27 -3.43 9.05
CA VAL A 86 1.71 -2.75 7.83
C VAL A 86 2.85 -1.81 8.21
N SER A 87 3.95 -1.86 7.46
CA SER A 87 5.13 -1.03 7.71
C SER A 87 5.56 -0.30 6.45
N TRP A 88 5.77 1.01 6.55
CA TRP A 88 6.35 1.83 5.50
C TRP A 88 7.72 2.34 5.93
N PHE A 89 8.73 2.12 5.11
CA PHE A 89 10.12 2.53 5.36
C PHE A 89 10.41 3.82 4.60
N GLY A 90 10.88 4.85 5.29
CA GLY A 90 11.24 6.15 4.70
C GLY A 90 10.04 7.03 4.32
N ALA A 91 8.80 6.62 4.59
CA ALA A 91 7.59 7.33 4.19
C ALA A 91 6.94 8.05 5.39
N THR A 92 7.62 9.04 5.97
CA THR A 92 7.10 9.82 7.12
C THR A 92 5.80 10.57 6.78
N GLU A 93 5.59 10.93 5.51
CA GLU A 93 4.35 11.51 5.00
C GLU A 93 3.13 10.63 5.30
N MET A 94 3.30 9.30 5.28
CA MET A 94 2.22 8.36 5.59
C MET A 94 1.74 8.48 7.03
N TYR A 95 2.64 8.80 7.97
CA TYR A 95 2.25 9.05 9.36
C TYR A 95 1.36 10.29 9.50
N ASN A 96 1.64 11.33 8.72
CA ASN A 96 0.82 12.55 8.72
C ASN A 96 -0.57 12.29 8.13
N VAL A 97 -0.66 11.48 7.06
CA VAL A 97 -1.95 11.04 6.49
C VAL A 97 -2.75 10.24 7.53
N LEU A 98 -2.13 9.24 8.18
CA LEU A 98 -2.77 8.46 9.23
C LEU A 98 -3.27 9.34 10.37
N LYS A 99 -2.47 10.30 10.82
CA LYS A 99 -2.85 11.21 11.91
C LYS A 99 -4.00 12.16 11.55
N LYS A 100 -4.06 12.59 10.29
CA LYS A 100 -5.05 13.57 9.83
C LYS A 100 -6.38 12.92 9.50
N ASP A 101 -6.34 11.80 8.80
CA ASP A 101 -7.50 11.25 8.11
C ASP A 101 -8.07 9.99 8.78
N TYR A 102 -7.37 9.41 9.76
CA TYR A 102 -7.76 8.15 10.42
C TYR A 102 -7.71 8.23 11.95
N ARG A 103 -8.50 7.37 12.60
CA ARG A 103 -8.55 7.18 14.06
C ARG A 103 -8.53 5.70 14.41
N PRO A 104 -7.95 5.30 15.54
CA PRO A 104 -8.15 3.97 16.09
C PRO A 104 -9.63 3.62 16.18
N GLY A 105 -10.00 2.45 15.67
CA GLY A 105 -11.38 1.97 15.53
C GLY A 105 -11.94 2.07 14.11
N ASP A 106 -11.37 2.93 13.25
CA ASP A 106 -11.84 3.10 11.87
C ASP A 106 -11.72 1.82 11.06
N THR A 107 -12.70 1.59 10.18
CA THR A 107 -12.68 0.45 9.25
C THR A 107 -11.94 0.84 7.98
N CYS A 108 -10.93 0.06 7.62
CA CYS A 108 -10.03 0.32 6.50
C CYS A 108 -10.00 -0.88 5.54
N PHE A 109 -9.89 -0.60 4.25
CA PHE A 109 -9.59 -1.59 3.23
C PHE A 109 -8.09 -1.62 2.98
N ILE A 110 -7.50 -2.81 2.98
CA ILE A 110 -6.06 -3.00 2.79
C ILE A 110 -5.86 -3.98 1.64
N GLY A 111 -5.21 -3.52 0.57
CA GLY A 111 -4.78 -4.36 -0.53
C GLY A 111 -3.29 -4.65 -0.44
N GLY A 112 -2.89 -5.91 -0.56
CA GLY A 112 -1.47 -6.26 -0.62
C GLY A 112 -1.16 -7.74 -0.52
N LYS A 113 0.14 -8.03 -0.52
CA LYS A 113 0.68 -9.38 -0.33
C LYS A 113 1.01 -9.62 1.13
N LEU A 114 0.49 -10.71 1.70
CA LEU A 114 0.83 -11.12 3.06
C LEU A 114 2.24 -11.70 3.12
N LYS A 115 2.92 -11.51 4.25
CA LYS A 115 4.18 -12.20 4.53
C LYS A 115 4.13 -12.70 5.96
N ALA A 116 4.48 -13.96 6.18
CA ALA A 116 4.68 -14.44 7.54
C ALA A 116 5.84 -13.66 8.17
N SER A 117 5.58 -13.08 9.33
CA SER A 117 6.60 -12.44 10.13
C SER A 117 7.09 -13.44 11.17
N ASN A 118 8.32 -13.94 11.00
CA ASN A 118 9.01 -14.62 12.10
C ASN A 118 9.42 -13.53 13.10
N LYS A 119 8.67 -13.39 14.19
CA LYS A 119 8.92 -12.44 15.29
C LYS A 119 10.37 -12.46 15.83
N LYS A 120 11.19 -13.47 15.50
CA LYS A 120 12.57 -13.60 15.98
C LYS A 120 13.60 -12.65 15.35
N ASN A 121 13.45 -12.18 14.11
CA ASN A 121 14.59 -11.56 13.38
C ASN A 121 14.32 -10.21 12.70
N LEU A 122 13.30 -9.45 13.09
CA LEU A 122 13.10 -8.12 12.49
C LEU A 122 13.80 -6.98 13.26
N PHE A 123 14.26 -7.23 14.51
CA PHE A 123 14.73 -6.16 15.41
C PHE A 123 15.91 -6.53 16.34
N SER A 124 16.74 -7.52 15.99
CA SER A 124 18.08 -7.66 16.60
C SER A 124 19.09 -6.78 15.87
#